data_AF-A0A932V649-F1
#
_entry.id   AF-A0A932V649-F1
#
_cell.length_a   1.000
_cell.length_b   1.000
_cell.length_c   1.000
_cell.angle_alpha   90.00
_cell.angle_beta   90.00
_cell.angle_gamma   90.00
#
_symmetry.space_group_name_H-M   'P 1'
#
loop_
_entity.id
_entity.type
_entity.pdbx_description
1 polymer ?
#
loop_
_entity_poly.entity_id
_entity_poly.type
_entity_poly.pdbx_seq_one_letter_code
_entity_poly.pdbx_strand_id
1 'polypeptide(L)'
;MAAAYFYLVPIRPQDLMSYQRLQEESDAIRSPTTAPIEQRRGKVQKEIWGESHFTLQAERSELQIDQGEMQERLHWVQADLQEYHVSASEGYLNKERLVLEGNVEIDHPTGKLFADRAICTLQRHRPQRYQFLGNVRLFSKDRFALADELIYETEEEMFTLQSEIPNRVLYCQEGLDLSAPLVKIDRKEGTVRGLGDVHFSFSLEEKNRLDEVFKKYL
;
A
#
# COMPACT_ATOMS: atom_id res chain seq x y z
N MET A 1 -19.95 35.87 20.95
CA MET A 1 -19.26 35.25 22.10
C MET A 1 -19.29 33.75 21.90
N ALA A 2 -18.14 33.11 21.69
CA ALA A 2 -18.05 31.65 21.61
C ALA A 2 -17.81 31.12 23.03
N ALA A 3 -18.65 30.18 23.49
CA ALA A 3 -18.44 29.47 24.74
C ALA A 3 -17.60 28.22 24.45
N ALA A 4 -16.50 28.02 25.18
CA ALA A 4 -15.73 26.79 25.18
C ALA A 4 -16.16 25.94 26.37
N TYR A 5 -16.44 24.66 26.13
CA TYR A 5 -16.72 23.68 27.16
C TYR A 5 -15.54 22.71 27.25
N PHE A 6 -15.10 22.43 28.47
CA PHE A 6 -14.04 21.46 28.73
C PHE A 6 -14.65 20.21 29.37
N TYR A 7 -14.29 19.04 28.85
CA TYR A 7 -14.62 17.75 29.45
C TYR A 7 -13.34 17.14 30.01
N LEU A 8 -13.30 16.93 31.32
CA LEU A 8 -12.14 16.34 32.00
C LEU A 8 -12.37 14.83 32.13
N VAL A 9 -11.56 14.04 31.44
CA VAL A 9 -11.57 12.58 31.56
C VAL A 9 -10.62 12.17 32.69
N PRO A 10 -11.09 11.50 33.75
CA PRO A 10 -10.23 11.05 34.83
C PRO A 10 -9.35 9.88 34.36
N ILE A 11 -8.03 10.00 34.57
CA ILE A 11 -7.06 8.93 34.29
C ILE A 11 -7.20 7.83 35.35
N ARG A 12 -7.30 6.58 34.93
CA ARG A 12 -7.38 5.44 35.86
C ARG A 12 -5.98 5.15 36.45
N PRO A 13 -5.88 4.68 37.71
CA PRO A 13 -4.59 4.39 38.33
C PRO A 13 -3.69 3.43 37.52
N GLN A 14 -4.28 2.45 36.85
CA GLN A 14 -3.58 1.48 36.00
C GLN A 14 -2.95 2.10 34.74
N ASP A 15 -3.48 3.23 34.27
CA ASP A 15 -3.02 3.90 33.05
C ASP A 15 -2.00 5.01 33.38
N LEU A 16 -1.84 5.37 34.65
CA LEU A 16 -1.01 6.50 35.11
C LEU A 16 0.45 6.35 34.67
N MET A 17 1.00 5.14 34.77
CA MET A 17 2.37 4.84 34.34
C MET A 17 2.56 5.01 32.83
N SER A 18 1.55 4.63 32.03
CA SER A 18 1.58 4.81 30.58
C SER A 18 1.54 6.30 30.22
N TYR A 19 0.72 7.10 30.91
CA TYR A 19 0.67 8.55 30.72
C TYR A 19 1.96 9.25 31.15
N GLN A 20 2.55 8.86 32.29
CA GLN A 20 3.83 9.40 32.74
C GLN A 20 4.94 9.09 31.73
N ARG A 21 5.01 7.86 31.23
CA ARG A 21 5.96 7.50 30.17
C ARG A 21 5.74 8.31 28.89
N LEU A 22 4.48 8.46 28.43
CA LEU A 22 4.15 9.32 27.29
C LEU A 22 4.54 10.78 27.51
N GLN A 23 4.41 11.28 28.73
CA GLN A 23 4.78 12.65 29.09
C GLN A 23 6.31 12.82 29.08
N GLU A 24 7.06 11.89 29.66
CA GLU A 24 8.53 11.85 29.59
C GLU A 24 9.02 11.77 28.14
N GLU A 25 8.40 10.92 27.31
CA GLU A 25 8.69 10.83 25.88
C GLU A 25 8.39 12.15 25.15
N SER A 26 7.25 12.80 25.45
CA SER A 26 6.85 14.09 24.88
C SER A 26 7.81 15.22 25.26
N ASP A 27 8.25 15.26 26.52
CA ASP A 27 9.19 16.26 27.02
C ASP A 27 10.59 16.04 26.43
N ALA A 28 11.00 14.79 26.21
CA ALA A 28 12.22 14.47 25.46
C ALA A 28 12.13 14.96 24.00
N ILE A 29 10.99 14.75 23.32
CA ILE A 29 10.74 15.25 21.96
C ILE A 29 10.82 16.78 21.87
N ARG A 30 10.36 17.49 22.90
CA ARG A 30 10.35 18.96 22.95
C ARG A 30 11.70 19.56 23.32
N SER A 31 12.63 18.76 23.84
CA SER A 31 13.94 19.23 24.26
C SER A 31 14.86 19.34 23.04
N PRO A 32 15.52 20.49 22.81
CA PRO A 32 16.44 20.67 21.69
C PRO A 32 17.65 19.77 21.88
N THR A 33 17.59 18.57 21.33
CA THR A 33 18.64 17.57 21.38
C THR A 33 19.24 17.43 19.99
N THR A 34 20.57 17.30 19.92
CA THR A 34 21.31 17.07 18.68
C THR A 34 21.35 15.59 18.27
N ALA A 35 20.85 14.71 19.13
CA ALA A 35 20.77 13.27 18.88
C ALA A 35 19.37 12.91 18.35
N PRO A 36 19.27 11.98 17.39
CA PRO A 36 17.99 11.52 16.89
C PRO A 36 17.15 10.91 18.02
N ILE A 37 15.87 11.24 18.02
CA ILE A 37 14.92 10.76 19.03
C ILE A 37 14.25 9.50 18.47
N GLU A 38 14.35 8.40 19.21
CA GLU A 38 13.70 7.13 18.88
C GLU A 38 12.52 6.86 19.81
N GLN A 39 11.36 6.53 19.24
CA GLN A 39 10.18 6.09 19.98
C GLN A 39 9.71 4.73 19.45
N ARG A 40 9.48 3.77 20.37
CA ARG A 40 8.97 2.43 20.02
C ARG A 40 7.62 2.20 20.65
N ARG A 41 6.64 1.77 19.86
CA ARG A 41 5.25 1.58 20.28
C ARG A 41 4.75 0.21 19.83
N GLY A 42 3.90 -0.42 20.64
CA GLY A 42 3.17 -1.63 20.27
C GLY A 42 1.70 -1.30 19.97
N LYS A 43 1.07 -2.07 19.07
CA LYS A 43 -0.34 -1.95 18.68
C LYS A 43 -0.73 -0.51 18.36
N VAL A 44 -0.10 0.04 17.34
CA VAL A 44 -0.34 1.42 16.90
C VAL A 44 -1.50 1.41 15.91
N GLN A 45 -2.50 2.24 16.18
CA GLN A 45 -3.50 2.65 15.20
C GLN A 45 -3.29 4.12 14.89
N LYS A 46 -3.30 4.46 13.60
CA LYS A 46 -3.27 5.82 13.09
C LYS A 46 -4.48 6.06 12.23
N GLU A 47 -5.14 7.16 12.48
CA GLU A 47 -6.20 7.68 11.63
C GLU A 47 -5.68 8.94 10.96
N ILE A 48 -5.68 8.93 9.63
CA ILE A 48 -5.22 10.07 8.84
C ILE A 48 -6.43 10.71 8.21
N TRP A 49 -6.72 11.92 8.66
CA TRP A 49 -7.87 12.72 8.26
C TRP A 49 -7.43 13.77 7.23
N GLY A 50 -8.00 13.70 6.03
CA GLY A 50 -7.86 14.69 4.96
C GLY A 50 -9.15 14.78 4.13
N GLU A 51 -9.05 15.00 2.82
CA GLU A 51 -10.20 14.81 1.91
C GLU A 51 -10.63 13.33 1.83
N SER A 52 -9.72 12.42 2.16
CA SER A 52 -9.99 11.00 2.40
C SER A 52 -9.61 10.63 3.83
N HIS A 53 -10.33 9.67 4.41
CA HIS A 53 -10.00 9.04 5.69
C HIS A 53 -9.38 7.68 5.42
N PHE A 54 -8.23 7.41 6.04
CA PHE A 54 -7.65 6.06 6.04
C PHE A 54 -7.07 5.69 7.40
N THR A 55 -7.16 4.40 7.70
CA THR A 55 -6.71 3.82 8.96
C THR A 55 -5.50 2.93 8.69
N LEU A 56 -4.45 3.11 9.49
CA LEU A 56 -3.27 2.26 9.52
C LEU A 56 -3.14 1.61 10.89
N GLN A 57 -3.08 0.29 10.93
CA GLN A 57 -2.82 -0.50 12.12
C GLN A 57 -1.50 -1.24 11.96
N ALA A 58 -0.72 -1.31 13.03
CA ALA A 58 0.55 -2.02 13.06
C ALA A 58 0.78 -2.63 14.44
N GLU A 59 1.29 -3.86 14.47
CA GLU A 59 1.63 -4.53 15.74
C GLU A 59 2.79 -3.83 16.45
N ARG A 60 3.74 -3.27 15.68
CA ARG A 60 4.87 -2.50 16.21
C ARG A 60 5.19 -1.31 15.33
N SER A 61 5.66 -0.24 15.95
CA SER A 61 6.03 1.02 15.31
C SER A 61 7.33 1.53 15.92
N GLU A 62 8.24 1.99 15.06
CA GLU A 62 9.52 2.60 15.39
C GLU A 62 9.59 3.96 14.70
N LEU A 63 9.46 5.04 15.47
CA LEU A 63 9.52 6.42 14.99
C LEU A 63 10.90 6.99 15.29
N GLN A 64 11.54 7.53 14.26
CA GLN A 64 12.79 8.27 14.36
C GLN A 64 12.55 9.72 13.97
N ILE A 65 13.01 10.65 14.80
CA ILE A 65 12.96 12.10 14.56
C ILE A 65 14.40 12.61 14.51
N ASP A 66 14.82 13.15 13.37
CA ASP A 66 16.15 13.71 13.17
C ASP A 66 16.07 15.02 12.38
N GLN A 67 16.65 16.10 12.91
CA GLN A 67 16.66 17.44 12.29
C GLN A 67 15.30 17.96 11.78
N GLY A 68 14.19 17.53 12.40
CA GLY A 68 12.82 17.92 12.00
C GLY A 68 12.20 17.01 10.92
N GLU A 69 12.93 16.04 10.40
CA GLU A 69 12.39 14.94 9.61
C GLU A 69 11.85 13.85 10.54
N MET A 70 10.66 13.34 10.21
CA MET A 70 10.01 12.26 10.95
C MET A 70 9.85 11.08 10.01
N GLN A 71 10.47 9.96 10.37
CA GLN A 71 10.32 8.70 9.64
C GLN A 71 9.79 7.65 10.60
N GLU A 72 8.70 6.99 10.19
CA GLU A 72 8.13 5.90 10.98
C GLU A 72 8.15 4.60 10.20
N ARG A 73 8.76 3.59 10.81
CA ARG A 73 8.71 2.19 10.38
C ARG A 73 7.61 1.49 11.14
N LEU A 74 6.81 0.72 10.43
CA LEU A 74 5.68 -0.06 10.91
C LEU A 74 5.95 -1.54 10.60
N HIS A 75 5.54 -2.42 11.50
CA HIS A 75 5.66 -3.87 11.32
C HIS A 75 4.29 -4.53 11.43
N TRP A 76 4.04 -5.49 10.54
CA TRP A 76 2.76 -6.19 10.36
C TRP A 76 1.63 -5.19 10.16
N VAL A 77 1.70 -4.50 9.02
CA VAL A 77 0.81 -3.40 8.69
C VAL A 77 -0.49 -3.96 8.14
N GLN A 78 -1.61 -3.41 8.63
CA GLN A 78 -2.92 -3.52 8.04
C GLN A 78 -3.45 -2.10 7.79
N ALA A 79 -4.05 -1.87 6.62
CA ALA A 79 -4.55 -0.56 6.26
C ALA A 79 -5.91 -0.67 5.57
N ASP A 80 -6.82 0.24 5.91
CA ASP A 80 -8.04 0.44 5.14
C ASP A 80 -7.89 1.74 4.36
N LEU A 81 -7.64 1.61 3.06
CA LEU A 81 -7.50 2.73 2.13
C LEU A 81 -8.79 2.81 1.29
N GLN A 82 -9.77 3.60 1.72
CA GLN A 82 -11.08 3.66 1.08
C GLN A 82 -11.76 2.27 0.98
N GLU A 83 -11.83 1.68 -0.21
CA GLU A 83 -12.41 0.36 -0.50
C GLU A 83 -11.37 -0.78 -0.51
N TYR A 84 -10.09 -0.46 -0.30
CA TYR A 84 -8.99 -1.41 -0.33
C TYR A 84 -8.57 -1.79 1.10
N HIS A 85 -8.55 -3.08 1.40
CA HIS A 85 -7.90 -3.60 2.60
C HIS A 85 -6.48 -4.05 2.21
N VAL A 86 -5.47 -3.48 2.87
CA VAL A 86 -4.06 -3.73 2.53
C VAL A 86 -3.36 -4.38 3.70
N SER A 87 -2.51 -5.36 3.44
CA SER A 87 -1.62 -5.95 4.44
C SER A 87 -0.19 -6.07 3.93
N ALA A 88 0.78 -5.93 4.83
CA ALA A 88 2.21 -6.06 4.52
C ALA A 88 3.03 -6.42 5.77
N SER A 89 4.20 -7.01 5.59
CA SER A 89 5.12 -7.31 6.70
C SER A 89 5.73 -6.05 7.30
N GLU A 90 6.03 -5.06 6.47
CA GLU A 90 6.61 -3.79 6.87
C GLU A 90 5.96 -2.62 6.14
N GLY A 91 6.01 -1.44 6.76
CA GLY A 91 5.60 -0.20 6.12
C GLY A 91 6.42 0.98 6.59
N TYR A 92 6.53 1.98 5.71
CA TYR A 92 7.17 3.25 5.98
C TYR A 92 6.23 4.36 5.57
N LEU A 93 5.93 5.27 6.49
CA LEU A 93 5.05 6.39 6.23
C LEU A 93 5.77 7.71 6.48
N ASN A 94 5.69 8.62 5.51
CA ASN A 94 6.00 10.03 5.69
C ASN A 94 4.86 10.91 5.12
N LYS A 95 5.08 12.22 5.00
CA LYS A 95 4.05 13.18 4.54
C LYS A 95 3.58 12.96 3.10
N GLU A 96 4.42 12.36 2.25
CA GLU A 96 4.22 12.29 0.79
C GLU A 96 4.06 10.87 0.27
N ARG A 97 4.47 9.86 1.05
CA ARG A 97 4.44 8.46 0.61
C ARG A 97 4.14 7.49 1.73
N LEU A 98 3.38 6.46 1.39
CA LEU A 98 3.28 5.21 2.12
C LEU A 98 3.98 4.13 1.30
N VAL A 99 5.01 3.52 1.86
CA VAL A 99 5.72 2.37 1.28
C VAL A 99 5.36 1.14 2.10
N LEU A 100 5.04 0.03 1.45
CA LEU A 100 4.72 -1.25 2.07
C LEU A 100 5.61 -2.31 1.45
N GLU A 101 6.17 -3.20 2.28
CA GLU A 101 7.15 -4.20 1.86
C GLU A 101 6.89 -5.56 2.53
N GLY A 102 7.29 -6.62 1.83
CA GLY A 102 7.25 -7.99 2.33
C GLY A 102 5.87 -8.61 2.24
N ASN A 103 5.56 -9.16 1.07
CA ASN A 103 4.28 -9.80 0.74
C ASN A 103 3.09 -8.84 0.90
N VAL A 104 3.07 -7.80 0.08
CA VAL A 104 1.93 -6.89 0.04
C VAL A 104 0.74 -7.63 -0.57
N GLU A 105 -0.38 -7.66 0.16
CA GLU A 105 -1.68 -8.12 -0.33
C GLU A 105 -2.68 -6.97 -0.24
N ILE A 106 -3.41 -6.74 -1.33
CA ILE A 106 -4.55 -5.84 -1.39
C ILE A 106 -5.79 -6.66 -1.71
N ASP A 107 -6.77 -6.56 -0.83
CA ASP A 107 -8.12 -7.08 -1.02
C ASP A 107 -9.05 -5.94 -1.44
N HIS A 108 -9.77 -6.15 -2.53
CA HIS A 108 -10.77 -5.25 -3.08
C HIS A 108 -12.05 -6.06 -3.36
N PRO A 109 -13.26 -5.47 -3.26
CA PRO A 109 -14.50 -6.20 -3.50
C PRO A 109 -14.58 -6.97 -4.83
N THR A 110 -13.81 -6.53 -5.84
CA THR A 110 -13.78 -7.16 -7.17
C THR A 110 -12.58 -8.05 -7.41
N GLY A 111 -11.60 -8.15 -6.51
CA GLY A 111 -10.40 -8.95 -6.73
C GLY A 111 -9.28 -8.70 -5.73
N LYS A 112 -8.18 -9.42 -5.91
CA LYS A 112 -6.96 -9.34 -5.10
C LYS A 112 -5.77 -8.94 -5.92
N LEU A 113 -4.84 -8.21 -5.29
CA LEU A 113 -3.54 -7.88 -5.84
C LEU A 113 -2.46 -8.29 -4.86
N PHE A 114 -1.41 -8.93 -5.36
CA PHE A 114 -0.21 -9.28 -4.59
C PHE A 114 1.02 -8.66 -5.24
N ALA A 115 1.98 -8.22 -4.42
CA ALA A 115 3.29 -7.75 -4.86
C ALA A 115 4.32 -7.89 -3.74
N ASP A 116 5.61 -7.79 -4.06
CA ASP A 116 6.66 -7.78 -3.05
C ASP A 116 6.73 -6.42 -2.32
N ARG A 117 6.41 -5.36 -3.04
CA ARG A 117 6.43 -3.97 -2.56
C ARG A 117 5.30 -3.14 -3.17
N ALA A 118 4.76 -2.22 -2.40
CA ALA A 118 3.82 -1.20 -2.87
C ALA A 118 4.24 0.20 -2.41
N ILE A 119 4.05 1.18 -3.28
CA ILE A 119 4.33 2.59 -3.02
C ILE A 119 3.07 3.37 -3.39
N CYS A 120 2.49 4.06 -2.41
CA CYS A 120 1.40 4.99 -2.59
C CYS A 120 1.94 6.41 -2.45
N THR A 121 1.88 7.18 -3.53
CA THR A 121 2.24 8.61 -3.52
C THR A 121 1.01 9.43 -3.13
N LEU A 122 1.17 10.28 -2.13
CA LEU A 122 0.14 11.10 -1.53
C LEU A 122 0.35 12.57 -1.90
N GLN A 123 -0.71 13.23 -2.36
CA GLN A 123 -0.76 14.69 -2.51
C GLN A 123 -1.89 15.22 -1.65
N ARG A 124 -1.57 16.08 -0.67
CA ARG A 124 -2.55 16.59 0.31
C ARG A 124 -3.35 15.47 1.00
N HIS A 125 -2.67 14.38 1.37
CA HIS A 125 -3.26 13.18 1.98
C HIS A 125 -4.21 12.39 1.08
N ARG A 126 -4.26 12.68 -0.22
CA ARG A 126 -5.00 11.91 -1.23
C ARG A 126 -4.03 11.07 -2.05
N PRO A 127 -4.28 9.76 -2.21
CA PRO A 127 -3.53 8.92 -3.14
C PRO A 127 -3.63 9.43 -4.57
N GLN A 128 -2.49 9.62 -5.22
CA GLN A 128 -2.38 10.04 -6.62
C GLN A 128 -1.95 8.88 -7.52
N ARG A 129 -0.99 8.10 -7.03
CA ARG A 129 -0.35 7.04 -7.78
C ARG A 129 -0.06 5.86 -6.86
N TYR A 130 -0.40 4.67 -7.32
CA TYR A 130 0.01 3.42 -6.69
C TYR A 130 0.99 2.71 -7.61
N GLN A 131 2.10 2.22 -7.06
CA GLN A 131 3.11 1.47 -7.77
C GLN A 131 3.38 0.18 -7.02
N PHE A 132 3.26 -0.94 -7.71
CA PHE A 132 3.46 -2.29 -7.20
C PHE A 132 4.63 -2.91 -7.91
N LEU A 133 5.57 -3.47 -7.16
CA LEU A 133 6.86 -3.94 -7.67
C LEU A 133 7.12 -5.36 -7.17
N GLY A 134 7.62 -6.19 -8.08
CA GLY A 134 8.02 -7.57 -7.81
C GLY A 134 6.83 -8.52 -7.70
N ASN A 135 6.86 -9.59 -8.50
CA ASN A 135 5.88 -10.70 -8.46
C ASN A 135 4.42 -10.22 -8.43
N VAL A 136 4.09 -9.23 -9.28
CA VAL A 136 2.76 -8.64 -9.32
C VAL A 136 1.77 -9.66 -9.86
N ARG A 137 0.75 -9.94 -9.05
CA ARG A 137 -0.32 -10.89 -9.37
C ARG A 137 -1.64 -10.20 -9.13
N LEU A 138 -2.42 -10.02 -10.19
CA LEU A 138 -3.79 -9.52 -10.12
C LEU A 138 -4.75 -10.66 -10.39
N PHE A 139 -5.80 -10.76 -9.57
CA PHE A 139 -6.78 -11.83 -9.65
C PHE A 139 -8.19 -11.30 -9.38
N SER A 140 -9.13 -11.58 -10.28
CA SER A 140 -10.57 -11.49 -10.07
C SER A 140 -11.24 -12.73 -10.66
N LYS A 141 -12.57 -12.81 -10.52
CA LYS A 141 -13.38 -13.92 -11.05
C LYS A 141 -13.20 -14.13 -12.57
N ASP A 142 -12.96 -13.05 -13.30
CA ASP A 142 -12.99 -12.97 -14.76
C ASP A 142 -11.66 -12.49 -15.37
N ARG A 143 -10.68 -12.12 -14.53
CA ARG A 143 -9.42 -11.53 -14.96
C ARG A 143 -8.25 -12.00 -14.13
N PHE A 144 -7.13 -12.25 -14.77
CA PHE A 144 -5.86 -12.50 -14.11
C PHE A 144 -4.74 -11.79 -14.84
N ALA A 145 -3.76 -11.31 -14.10
CA ALA A 145 -2.56 -10.74 -14.67
C ALA A 145 -1.30 -11.10 -13.87
N LEU A 146 -0.22 -11.38 -14.59
CA LEU A 146 1.15 -11.46 -14.05
C LEU A 146 2.00 -10.37 -14.67
N ALA A 147 2.75 -9.67 -13.83
CA ALA A 147 3.71 -8.64 -14.25
C ALA A 147 4.85 -8.51 -13.22
N ASP A 148 5.93 -7.82 -13.59
CA ASP A 148 6.97 -7.43 -12.65
C ASP A 148 6.62 -6.11 -11.95
N GLU A 149 5.87 -5.24 -12.63
CA GLU A 149 5.40 -3.96 -12.09
C GLU A 149 3.99 -3.62 -12.57
N LEU A 150 3.21 -2.99 -11.68
CA LEU A 150 1.92 -2.38 -11.99
C LEU A 150 1.88 -0.97 -11.41
N ILE A 151 1.55 0.00 -12.28
CA ILE A 151 1.33 1.39 -11.91
C ILE A 151 -0.15 1.71 -12.11
N TYR A 152 -0.78 2.33 -11.13
CA TYR A 152 -2.12 2.88 -11.24
C TYR A 152 -2.09 4.39 -11.01
N GLU A 153 -2.41 5.16 -12.05
CA GLU A 153 -2.59 6.61 -11.98
C GLU A 153 -4.06 6.92 -11.71
N THR A 154 -4.35 7.46 -10.53
CA THR A 154 -5.75 7.62 -10.06
C THR A 154 -6.54 8.67 -10.84
N GLU A 155 -5.91 9.76 -11.26
CA GLU A 155 -6.58 10.82 -12.03
C GLU A 155 -6.92 10.37 -13.45
N GLU A 156 -6.04 9.58 -14.07
CA GLU A 156 -6.23 9.03 -15.41
C GLU A 156 -7.10 7.77 -15.41
N GLU A 157 -7.22 7.11 -14.24
CA GLU A 157 -7.79 5.77 -14.07
C GLU A 157 -7.13 4.73 -15.00
N MET A 158 -5.80 4.84 -15.13
CA MET A 158 -5.00 4.01 -16.04
C MET A 158 -4.13 3.04 -15.25
N PHE A 159 -4.23 1.75 -15.57
CA PHE A 159 -3.25 0.76 -15.15
C PHE A 159 -2.20 0.58 -16.25
N THR A 160 -0.93 0.56 -15.85
CA THR A 160 0.19 0.15 -16.69
C THR A 160 0.86 -1.05 -16.04
N LEU A 161 0.79 -2.20 -16.69
CA LEU A 161 1.52 -3.41 -16.31
C LEU A 161 2.74 -3.54 -17.20
N GLN A 162 3.88 -3.89 -16.61
CA GLN A 162 5.12 -4.09 -17.35
C GLN A 162 5.94 -5.25 -16.80
N SER A 163 6.78 -5.84 -17.66
CA SER A 163 7.72 -6.89 -17.28
C SER A 163 9.07 -6.66 -17.93
N GLU A 164 10.13 -6.99 -17.20
CA GLU A 164 11.49 -6.89 -17.71
C GLU A 164 11.82 -8.09 -18.59
N ILE A 165 12.59 -7.88 -19.67
CA ILE A 165 13.04 -8.97 -20.54
C ILE A 165 13.87 -9.96 -19.71
N PRO A 166 13.66 -11.29 -19.84
CA PRO A 166 12.84 -11.97 -20.84
C PRO A 166 11.38 -12.21 -20.46
N ASN A 167 10.92 -11.76 -19.29
CA ASN A 167 9.53 -11.89 -18.87
C ASN A 167 8.60 -11.02 -19.72
N ARG A 168 7.32 -11.37 -19.67
CA ARG A 168 6.24 -10.67 -20.35
C ARG A 168 5.08 -10.53 -19.39
N VAL A 169 4.30 -9.48 -19.57
CA VAL A 169 3.00 -9.36 -18.91
C VAL A 169 2.09 -10.41 -19.50
N LEU A 170 1.51 -11.24 -18.65
CA LEU A 170 0.48 -12.20 -19.03
C LEU A 170 -0.84 -11.68 -18.50
N TYR A 171 -1.74 -11.29 -19.39
CA TYR A 171 -3.05 -10.73 -19.05
C TYR A 171 -4.14 -11.58 -19.68
N CYS A 172 -5.13 -11.99 -18.89
CA CYS A 172 -6.31 -12.66 -19.39
C CYS A 172 -7.58 -12.00 -18.87
N GLN A 173 -8.57 -11.88 -19.73
CA GLN A 173 -9.92 -11.46 -19.38
C GLN A 173 -10.93 -12.03 -20.36
N GLU A 174 -11.93 -12.78 -19.88
CA GLU A 174 -13.11 -13.22 -20.65
C GLU A 174 -12.83 -13.63 -22.12
N GLY A 175 -11.92 -14.59 -22.33
CA GLY A 175 -11.60 -15.11 -23.66
C GLY A 175 -10.56 -14.31 -24.45
N LEU A 176 -10.03 -13.23 -23.89
CA LEU A 176 -8.80 -12.58 -24.33
C LEU A 176 -7.62 -13.11 -23.53
N ASP A 177 -6.66 -13.74 -24.21
CA ASP A 177 -5.32 -14.00 -23.69
C ASP A 177 -4.37 -12.99 -24.35
N LEU A 178 -3.56 -12.29 -23.56
CA LEU A 178 -2.65 -11.25 -24.05
C LEU A 178 -1.28 -11.39 -23.36
N SER A 179 -0.24 -11.61 -24.15
CA SER A 179 1.16 -11.60 -23.70
C SER A 179 1.94 -10.48 -24.39
N ALA A 180 2.45 -9.52 -23.62
CA ALA A 180 3.18 -8.36 -24.15
C ALA A 180 4.22 -7.85 -23.14
N PRO A 181 5.28 -7.13 -23.59
CA PRO A 181 6.19 -6.44 -22.67
C PRO A 181 5.48 -5.43 -21.76
N LEU A 182 4.47 -4.75 -22.30
CA LEU A 182 3.70 -3.74 -21.58
C LEU A 182 2.22 -3.82 -21.96
N VAL A 183 1.35 -3.75 -20.95
CA VAL A 183 -0.10 -3.72 -21.12
C VAL A 183 -0.66 -2.49 -20.43
N LYS A 184 -1.47 -1.70 -21.15
CA LYS A 184 -2.22 -0.57 -20.60
C LYS A 184 -3.70 -0.92 -20.53
N ILE A 185 -4.33 -0.59 -19.40
CA ILE A 185 -5.77 -0.74 -19.18
C ILE A 185 -6.32 0.64 -18.83
N ASP A 186 -7.14 1.18 -19.72
CA ASP A 186 -7.84 2.43 -19.52
C ASP A 186 -9.25 2.12 -19.00
N ARG A 187 -9.54 2.46 -17.74
CA ARG A 187 -10.85 2.17 -17.16
C ARG A 187 -11.95 3.12 -17.65
N LYS A 188 -11.60 4.35 -18.03
CA LYS A 188 -12.57 5.35 -18.53
C LYS A 188 -13.08 4.97 -19.91
N GLU A 189 -12.17 4.55 -20.78
CA GLU A 189 -12.51 4.08 -22.12
C GLU A 189 -12.91 2.61 -22.16
N GLY A 190 -12.61 1.84 -21.11
CA GLY A 190 -12.84 0.40 -21.06
C GLY A 190 -11.97 -0.38 -22.06
N THR A 191 -10.74 0.09 -22.32
CA THR A 191 -9.85 -0.50 -23.34
C THR A 191 -8.62 -1.16 -22.72
N VAL A 192 -8.15 -2.23 -23.36
CA VAL A 192 -6.90 -2.91 -23.04
C VAL A 192 -5.99 -2.87 -24.27
N ARG A 193 -4.73 -2.48 -24.09
CA ARG A 193 -3.76 -2.32 -25.18
C ARG A 193 -2.44 -2.99 -24.79
N GLY A 194 -1.99 -3.97 -25.58
CA GLY A 194 -0.61 -4.46 -25.53
C GLY A 194 0.30 -3.59 -26.38
N LEU A 195 1.49 -3.25 -25.88
CA LEU A 195 2.51 -2.47 -26.60
C LEU A 195 3.80 -3.28 -26.76
N GLY A 196 4.39 -3.20 -27.96
CA GLY A 196 5.62 -3.92 -28.32
C GLY A 196 5.34 -5.15 -29.20
N ASP A 197 6.09 -6.22 -28.96
CA ASP A 197 5.81 -7.53 -29.52
C ASP A 197 4.62 -8.13 -28.77
N VAL A 198 3.47 -8.34 -29.40
CA VAL A 198 2.20 -8.69 -28.71
C VAL A 198 1.67 -10.02 -29.24
N HIS A 199 1.35 -10.93 -28.33
CA HIS A 199 0.73 -12.21 -28.65
C HIS A 199 -0.69 -12.28 -28.05
N PHE A 200 -1.63 -12.82 -28.81
CA PHE A 200 -3.03 -13.02 -28.39
C PHE A 200 -3.31 -14.46 -27.92
N SER A 201 -2.26 -15.15 -27.53
CA SER A 201 -2.30 -16.48 -26.95
C SER A 201 -1.04 -16.71 -26.13
N PHE A 202 -1.17 -17.54 -25.11
CA PHE A 202 -0.04 -17.94 -24.29
C PHE A 202 0.67 -19.16 -24.90
N SER A 203 2.00 -19.12 -24.89
CA SER A 203 2.84 -20.30 -25.06
C SER A 203 2.57 -21.33 -23.96
N LEU A 204 3.01 -22.57 -24.16
CA LEU A 204 2.85 -23.63 -23.17
C LEU A 204 3.52 -23.27 -21.82
N GLU A 205 4.70 -22.63 -21.88
CA GLU A 205 5.43 -22.18 -20.69
C GLU A 205 4.66 -21.10 -19.92
N GLU A 206 4.12 -20.09 -20.63
CA GLU A 206 3.31 -19.03 -20.03
C GLU A 206 2.02 -19.58 -19.39
N LYS A 207 1.36 -20.55 -20.04
CA LYS A 207 0.18 -21.23 -19.48
C LYS A 207 0.53 -21.98 -18.21
N ASN A 208 1.60 -22.78 -18.23
CA ASN A 208 2.04 -23.51 -17.05
C ASN A 208 2.38 -22.56 -15.89
N ARG A 209 3.03 -21.42 -16.17
CA ARG A 209 3.33 -20.39 -15.16
C ARG A 209 2.05 -19.79 -14.55
N LEU A 210 1.05 -19.46 -15.37
CA LEU A 210 -0.24 -18.98 -14.88
C LEU A 210 -0.93 -20.02 -14.02
N ASP A 211 -0.98 -21.28 -14.49
CA ASP A 211 -1.55 -22.39 -13.75
C ASP A 211 -0.85 -22.56 -12.41
N GLU A 212 0.49 -22.59 -12.35
CA GLU A 212 1.25 -22.72 -11.10
C GLU A 212 0.96 -21.62 -10.09
N VAL A 213 0.87 -20.36 -10.56
CA VAL A 213 0.65 -19.19 -9.71
C VAL A 213 -0.79 -19.12 -9.22
N PHE A 214 -1.75 -19.41 -10.10
CA PHE A 214 -3.17 -19.23 -9.83
C PHE A 214 -3.93 -20.52 -9.45
N LYS A 215 -3.29 -21.70 -9.45
CA LYS A 215 -3.91 -23.00 -9.09
C LYS A 215 -4.65 -22.99 -7.76
N LYS A 216 -4.21 -22.15 -6.82
CA LYS A 216 -4.80 -22.05 -5.47
C LYS A 216 -6.03 -21.16 -5.42
N TYR A 217 -6.27 -20.38 -6.47
CA TYR A 217 -7.33 -19.38 -6.58
C TYR A 217 -8.39 -19.76 -7.64
N LEU A 218 -8.04 -20.67 -8.57
CA LEU A 218 -8.94 -21.34 -9.52
C LEU A 218 -9.51 -22.63 -8.92
#